data_AF-A0A7W1BZF6-F1
#
_entry.id   AF-A0A7W1BZF6-F1
#
_cell.length_a   1.000
_cell.length_b   1.000
_cell.length_c   1.000
_cell.angle_alpha   90.00
_cell.angle_beta   90.00
_cell.angle_gamma   90.00
#
_symmetry.space_group_name_H-M   'P 1'
#
loop_
_entity.id
_entity.type
_entity.pdbx_description
1 polymer ?
#
loop_
_entity_poly.entity_id
_entity_poly.type
_entity_poly.pdbx_seq_one_letter_code
_entity_poly.pdbx_strand_id
1 'polypeptide(L)'
;MKSISTWESERLDMENAVPNGDGNGAAARGNITALKELTLRLLREVQAITEVRTLSLENGVDFYSEVSRFEVDLIKRALLQTAGHQGRAARLLNLKVTTLNSKIKHYNIALNGFAHGYPLVDTSEIDNRPHI
;
A
#
# COMPACT_ATOMS: atom_id res chain seq x y z
N MET A 1 35.71 61.12 45.89
CA MET A 1 34.60 61.30 44.91
C MET A 1 35.00 60.71 43.56
N LYS A 2 34.58 59.47 43.28
CA LYS A 2 34.05 59.04 41.99
C LYS A 2 33.48 57.63 42.14
N SER A 3 32.18 57.52 41.91
CA SER A 3 31.36 56.32 41.99
C SER A 3 31.79 55.27 40.97
N ILE A 4 32.12 54.08 41.44
CA ILE A 4 32.12 52.84 40.67
C ILE A 4 31.13 51.93 41.38
N SER A 5 29.85 52.02 41.00
CA SER A 5 28.82 51.06 41.41
C SER A 5 27.48 51.47 40.80
N THR A 6 27.21 51.05 39.57
CA THR A 6 25.82 51.02 39.03
C THR A 6 25.59 49.98 37.94
N TRP A 7 26.61 49.35 37.33
CA TRP A 7 26.40 48.44 36.19
C TRP A 7 26.65 46.95 36.45
N GLU A 8 26.79 46.52 37.71
CA GLU A 8 27.10 45.12 38.04
C GLU A 8 26.00 44.39 38.85
N SER A 9 24.95 45.11 39.28
CA SER A 9 23.83 44.53 40.06
C SER A 9 22.59 44.16 39.25
N GLU A 10 22.56 44.43 37.94
CA GLU A 10 21.38 44.19 37.08
C GLU A 10 21.53 42.95 36.19
N ARG A 11 22.46 42.06 36.55
CA ARG A 11 22.81 40.88 35.75
C ARG A 11 22.38 39.55 36.38
N LEU A 12 21.48 39.58 37.38
CA LEU A 12 21.09 38.41 38.18
C LEU A 12 19.60 38.03 38.17
N ASP A 13 18.78 38.57 37.26
CA ASP A 13 17.37 38.15 37.12
C ASP A 13 17.03 37.50 35.77
N MET A 14 18.05 37.07 35.01
CA MET A 14 17.84 36.56 33.64
C MET A 14 18.35 35.14 33.39
N GLU A 15 18.28 34.25 34.38
CA GLU A 15 18.63 32.84 34.21
C GLU A 15 17.62 31.89 34.85
N ASN A 16 16.34 31.98 34.45
CA ASN A 16 15.41 30.84 34.54
C ASN A 16 14.14 31.02 33.68
N ALA A 17 14.29 31.55 32.47
CA ALA A 17 13.26 31.35 31.44
C ALA A 17 13.55 30.03 30.73
N VAL A 18 13.12 28.91 31.32
CA VAL A 18 12.98 27.65 30.58
C VAL A 18 11.97 27.92 29.47
N PRO A 19 12.36 27.88 28.17
CA PRO A 19 11.38 28.03 27.11
C PRO A 19 10.61 26.72 27.05
N ASN A 20 9.38 26.72 27.57
CA ASN A 20 8.38 25.70 27.32
C ASN A 20 8.13 25.61 25.81
N GLY A 21 8.79 24.66 25.15
CA GLY A 21 8.74 24.44 23.71
C GLY A 21 8.29 23.03 23.33
N ASP A 22 7.59 22.30 24.20
CA ASP A 22 7.50 20.84 24.08
C ASP A 22 6.11 20.30 23.70
N GLY A 23 5.15 21.18 23.37
CA GLY A 23 3.79 20.75 22.99
C GLY A 23 3.68 20.13 21.60
N ASN A 24 4.43 20.66 20.62
CA ASN A 24 4.31 20.24 19.22
C ASN A 24 5.07 18.95 18.90
N GLY A 25 6.24 18.76 19.53
CA GLY A 25 7.07 17.57 19.35
C GLY A 25 6.46 16.30 19.96
N ALA A 26 5.77 16.41 21.09
CA ALA A 26 5.10 15.29 21.74
C ALA A 26 3.91 14.77 20.92
N ALA A 27 3.09 15.68 20.37
CA ALA A 27 1.98 15.33 19.47
C ALA A 27 2.49 14.70 18.16
N ALA A 28 3.53 15.27 17.55
CA ALA A 28 4.16 14.71 16.36
C ALA A 28 4.73 13.29 16.60
N ARG A 29 5.36 13.06 17.77
CA ARG A 29 5.84 11.73 18.19
C ARG A 29 4.70 10.75 18.43
N GLY A 30 3.59 11.20 19.01
CA GLY A 30 2.36 10.42 19.16
C GLY A 30 1.81 9.97 17.81
N ASN A 31 1.70 10.90 16.85
CA ASN A 31 1.23 10.61 15.49
C ASN A 31 2.16 9.63 14.76
N ILE A 32 3.47 9.78 14.88
CA ILE A 32 4.45 8.85 14.30
C ILE A 32 4.30 7.45 14.92
N THR A 33 4.03 7.37 16.22
CA THR A 33 3.84 6.08 16.91
C THR A 33 2.55 5.41 16.46
N ALA A 34 1.45 6.17 16.36
CA ALA A 34 0.19 5.67 15.83
C ALA A 34 0.30 5.20 14.37
N LEU A 35 1.03 5.95 13.53
CA LEU A 35 1.27 5.57 12.14
C LEU A 35 2.11 4.28 12.04
N LYS A 36 3.15 4.13 12.88
CA LYS A 36 3.95 2.90 12.95
C LYS A 36 3.09 1.69 13.33
N GLU A 37 2.25 1.83 14.36
CA GLU A 37 1.36 0.75 14.79
C GLU A 37 0.39 0.35 13.68
N LEU A 38 -0.23 1.33 13.02
CA LEU A 38 -1.14 1.08 11.91
C LEU A 38 -0.41 0.41 10.74
N THR A 39 0.79 0.86 10.41
CA THR A 39 1.61 0.27 9.34
C THR A 39 2.00 -1.17 9.66
N LEU A 40 2.36 -1.48 10.91
CA LEU A 40 2.70 -2.84 11.34
C LEU A 40 1.49 -3.78 11.28
N ARG A 41 0.30 -3.29 11.67
CA ARG A 41 -0.94 -4.05 11.54
C ARG A 41 -1.25 -4.35 10.08
N LEU A 42 -1.20 -3.34 9.21
CA LEU A 42 -1.40 -3.53 7.77
C LEU A 42 -0.39 -4.50 7.16
N LEU A 43 0.89 -4.41 7.54
CA LEU A 43 1.92 -5.34 7.05
C LEU A 43 1.58 -6.79 7.39
N ARG A 44 1.11 -7.05 8.62
CA ARG A 44 0.67 -8.39 9.04
C ARG A 44 -0.53 -8.87 8.21
N GLU A 45 -1.53 -8.03 8.02
CA GLU A 45 -2.71 -8.37 7.20
C GLU A 45 -2.31 -8.66 5.74
N VAL A 46 -1.42 -7.84 5.15
CA VAL A 46 -0.90 -8.07 3.79
C VAL A 46 -0.09 -9.38 3.71
N GLN A 47 0.71 -9.68 4.73
CA GLN A 47 1.47 -10.93 4.80
C GLN A 47 0.54 -12.15 4.88
N ALA A 48 -0.56 -12.04 5.64
CA ALA A 48 -1.59 -13.07 5.69
C ALA A 48 -2.30 -13.25 4.32
N ILE A 49 -2.50 -12.17 3.56
CA ILE A 49 -3.05 -12.24 2.19
C ILE A 49 -2.09 -12.95 1.21
N THR A 50 -0.77 -12.87 1.44
CA THR A 50 0.22 -13.62 0.65
C THR A 50 0.36 -15.09 1.03
N GLU A 51 -0.32 -15.58 2.08
CA GLU A 51 -0.47 -17.01 2.23
C GLU A 51 -1.19 -17.54 0.99
N VAL A 52 -0.44 -18.33 0.21
CA VAL A 52 -0.91 -19.00 -0.99
C VAL A 52 -2.22 -19.68 -0.63
N ARG A 53 -3.35 -19.16 -1.14
CA ARG A 53 -4.69 -19.69 -0.88
C ARG A 53 -4.67 -21.19 -1.12
N THR A 54 -4.60 -21.96 -0.04
CA THR A 54 -4.55 -23.42 -0.09
C THR A 54 -5.93 -23.88 -0.50
N LEU A 55 -6.01 -24.61 -1.61
CA LEU A 55 -7.27 -25.17 -2.09
C LEU A 55 -7.69 -26.26 -1.09
N SER A 56 -8.73 -26.01 -0.30
CA SER A 56 -9.35 -27.08 0.48
C SER A 56 -10.19 -27.93 -0.48
N LEU A 57 -9.75 -29.18 -0.68
CA LEU A 57 -10.42 -30.17 -1.51
C LEU A 57 -11.52 -30.94 -0.75
N GLU A 58 -11.72 -30.63 0.54
CA GLU A 58 -12.58 -31.38 1.45
C GLU A 58 -14.04 -31.47 0.97
N ASN A 59 -14.52 -30.43 0.27
CA ASN A 59 -15.88 -30.38 -0.28
C ASN A 59 -15.92 -30.55 -1.81
N GLY A 60 -14.80 -30.91 -2.44
CA GLY A 60 -14.62 -30.88 -3.89
C GLY A 60 -14.44 -29.46 -4.44
N VAL A 61 -13.82 -29.37 -5.61
CA VAL A 61 -13.62 -28.11 -6.36
C VAL A 61 -13.92 -28.35 -7.83
N ASP A 62 -14.51 -27.36 -8.50
CA ASP A 62 -14.65 -27.42 -9.96
C ASP A 62 -13.30 -27.10 -10.60
N PHE A 63 -12.72 -28.10 -11.27
CA PHE A 63 -11.39 -28.01 -11.88
C PHE A 63 -11.28 -26.84 -12.86
N TYR A 64 -12.30 -26.63 -13.69
CA TYR A 64 -12.27 -25.58 -14.71
C TYR A 64 -12.31 -24.19 -14.09
N SER A 65 -13.12 -23.97 -13.06
CA SER A 65 -13.15 -22.71 -12.31
C SER A 65 -11.78 -22.37 -11.70
N GLU A 66 -11.08 -23.37 -11.15
CA GLU A 66 -9.77 -23.19 -10.54
C GLU A 66 -8.67 -22.94 -11.58
N VAL A 67 -8.73 -23.64 -12.71
CA VAL A 67 -7.84 -23.34 -13.86
C VAL A 67 -8.08 -21.93 -14.37
N SER A 68 -9.34 -21.51 -14.55
CA SER A 68 -9.66 -20.14 -14.99
C SER A 68 -9.15 -19.09 -14.01
N ARG A 69 -9.34 -19.31 -12.70
CA ARG A 69 -8.81 -18.42 -11.66
C ARG A 69 -7.29 -18.29 -11.75
N PHE A 70 -6.60 -19.42 -11.82
CA PHE A 70 -5.15 -19.47 -11.96
C PHE A 70 -4.67 -18.73 -13.23
N GLU A 71 -5.34 -18.97 -14.36
CA GLU A 71 -5.01 -18.30 -15.62
C GLU A 71 -5.20 -16.78 -15.54
N VAL A 72 -6.30 -16.31 -14.92
CA VAL A 72 -6.55 -14.87 -14.71
C VAL A 72 -5.43 -14.25 -13.88
N ASP A 73 -5.08 -14.85 -12.75
CA ASP A 73 -4.01 -14.34 -11.88
C ASP A 73 -2.66 -14.33 -12.59
N LEU A 74 -2.35 -15.37 -13.36
CA LEU A 74 -1.12 -15.47 -14.13
C LEU A 74 -1.04 -14.38 -15.22
N ILE A 75 -2.14 -14.15 -15.94
CA ILE A 75 -2.22 -13.09 -16.96
C ILE A 75 -2.07 -11.70 -16.32
N LYS A 76 -2.78 -11.43 -15.21
CA LYS A 76 -2.68 -10.15 -14.50
C LYS A 76 -1.26 -9.88 -14.01
N ARG A 77 -0.56 -10.88 -13.46
CA ARG A 77 0.83 -10.76 -13.02
C ARG A 77 1.77 -10.46 -14.20
N ALA A 78 1.60 -11.13 -15.33
CA ALA A 78 2.41 -10.86 -16.52
C ALA A 78 2.17 -9.44 -17.05
N LEU A 79 0.92 -8.97 -17.09
CA LEU A 79 0.59 -7.61 -17.47
C LEU A 79 1.19 -6.57 -16.51
N LEU A 80 1.16 -6.83 -15.21
CA LEU A 80 1.76 -5.94 -14.21
C LEU A 80 3.28 -5.84 -14.41
N GLN A 81 3.97 -6.97 -14.58
CA GLN A 81 5.42 -7.00 -14.80
C GLN A 81 5.84 -6.31 -16.11
N THR A 82 4.94 -6.20 -17.08
CA THR A 82 5.20 -5.54 -18.36
C THR A 82 4.52 -4.19 -18.49
N ALA A 83 4.04 -3.58 -17.40
CA ALA A 83 3.36 -2.29 -17.39
C ALA A 83 2.20 -2.19 -18.41
N GLY A 84 1.44 -3.28 -18.56
CA GLY A 84 0.31 -3.38 -19.48
C GLY A 84 0.68 -3.71 -20.94
N HIS A 85 1.96 -3.88 -21.28
CA HIS A 85 2.36 -4.27 -22.62
C HIS A 85 1.99 -5.74 -22.93
N GLN A 86 0.82 -5.95 -23.53
CA GLN A 86 0.28 -7.27 -23.88
C GLN A 86 1.25 -8.12 -24.71
N GLY A 87 1.92 -7.53 -25.70
CA GLY A 87 2.90 -8.27 -26.52
C GLY A 87 4.09 -8.79 -25.70
N ARG A 88 4.55 -8.02 -24.71
CA ARG A 88 5.61 -8.44 -23.78
C ARG A 88 5.09 -9.46 -22.78
N ALA A 89 3.86 -9.29 -22.28
CA ALA A 89 3.22 -10.25 -21.37
C ALA A 89 2.99 -11.60 -22.05
N ALA A 90 2.58 -11.61 -23.32
CA ALA A 90 2.41 -12.83 -24.11
C ALA A 90 3.73 -13.58 -24.26
N ARG A 91 4.82 -12.87 -24.57
CA ARG A 91 6.16 -13.46 -24.63
C ARG A 91 6.61 -14.03 -23.28
N LEU A 92 6.33 -13.32 -22.18
CA LEU A 92 6.66 -13.78 -20.83
C LEU A 92 5.93 -15.08 -20.46
N LEU A 93 4.68 -15.22 -20.89
CA LEU A 93 3.87 -16.43 -20.70
C LEU A 93 4.07 -17.50 -21.77
N ASN A 94 4.99 -17.28 -22.72
CA ASN A 94 5.20 -18.16 -23.87
C ASN A 94 3.91 -18.43 -24.69
N LEU A 95 3.09 -17.40 -24.89
CA LEU A 95 1.85 -17.44 -25.66
C LEU A 95 1.95 -16.58 -26.94
N LYS A 96 1.16 -16.95 -27.94
CA LYS A 96 0.87 -16.03 -29.05
C LYS A 96 0.11 -14.81 -28.51
N VAL A 97 0.40 -13.64 -29.04
CA VAL A 97 -0.30 -12.39 -28.67
C VAL A 97 -1.81 -12.51 -28.90
N THR A 98 -2.23 -13.17 -29.98
CA THR A 98 -3.64 -13.43 -30.28
C THR A 98 -4.31 -14.30 -29.22
N THR A 99 -3.63 -15.34 -28.73
CA THR A 99 -4.13 -16.20 -27.64
C THR A 99 -4.29 -15.41 -26.34
N LEU A 100 -3.29 -14.60 -25.97
CA LEU A 100 -3.39 -13.74 -24.79
C LEU A 100 -4.55 -12.76 -24.91
N ASN A 101 -4.70 -12.11 -26.06
CA ASN A 101 -5.77 -11.14 -26.30
C ASN A 101 -7.16 -11.79 -26.22
N SER A 102 -7.33 -13.00 -26.77
CA SER A 102 -8.57 -13.75 -26.62
C SER A 102 -8.87 -14.11 -25.16
N LYS A 103 -7.87 -14.52 -24.39
CA LYS A 103 -8.05 -14.81 -22.95
C LYS A 103 -8.38 -13.55 -22.14
N ILE A 104 -7.73 -12.41 -22.42
CA ILE A 104 -8.04 -11.12 -21.78
C ILE A 104 -9.50 -10.73 -22.01
N LYS A 105 -10.01 -10.90 -23.25
CA LYS A 105 -11.41 -10.63 -23.58
C LYS A 105 -12.35 -11.63 -22.91
N HIS A 106 -12.03 -12.92 -22.97
CA HIS A 106 -12.86 -13.98 -22.38
C HIS A 106 -13.03 -13.81 -20.87
N TYR A 107 -11.97 -13.42 -20.17
CA TYR A 107 -11.99 -13.18 -18.73
C TYR A 107 -12.31 -11.74 -18.32
N ASN A 108 -12.66 -10.88 -19.27
CA ASN A 108 -12.98 -9.47 -19.04
C ASN A 108 -11.93 -8.72 -18.19
N ILE A 109 -10.63 -8.91 -18.48
CA ILE A 109 -9.54 -8.28 -17.73
C ILE A 109 -9.36 -6.82 -18.19
N ALA A 110 -9.61 -5.88 -17.29
CA ALA A 110 -9.44 -4.44 -17.54
C ALA A 110 -7.96 -4.07 -17.68
N LEU A 111 -7.57 -3.43 -18.79
CA LEU A 111 -6.16 -3.14 -19.10
C LEU A 111 -5.67 -1.78 -18.60
N ASN A 112 -6.59 -0.85 -18.36
CA ASN A 112 -6.33 0.51 -17.92
C ASN A 112 -5.51 0.58 -16.61
N GLY A 113 -5.70 -0.38 -15.70
CA GLY A 113 -4.99 -0.43 -14.42
C GLY A 113 -3.51 -0.80 -14.50
N PHE A 114 -3.01 -1.42 -15.59
CA PHE A 114 -1.64 -1.95 -15.60
C PHE A 114 -0.56 -0.96 -16.05
N ALA A 115 -0.94 0.17 -16.66
CA ALA A 115 0.00 1.16 -17.19
C ALA A 115 0.74 1.97 -16.09
N HIS A 116 0.17 2.05 -14.88
CA HIS A 116 0.66 2.94 -13.81
C HIS A 116 1.43 2.20 -12.70
N GLY A 117 1.79 0.93 -12.90
CA GLY A 117 2.59 0.14 -11.95
C GLY A 117 1.82 -0.44 -10.76
N TYR A 118 0.53 -0.13 -10.61
CA TYR A 118 -0.37 -0.78 -9.65
C TYR A 118 -1.71 -1.08 -10.32
N PRO A 119 -2.22 -2.33 -10.25
CA PRO A 119 -3.59 -2.59 -10.67
C PRO A 119 -4.49 -1.80 -9.73
N LEU A 120 -5.03 -0.69 -10.22
CA LEU A 120 -6.09 0.04 -9.53
C LEU A 120 -7.20 -0.97 -9.28
N VAL A 121 -7.39 -1.33 -8.01
CA VAL A 121 -8.59 -2.02 -7.56
C VAL A 121 -9.75 -1.19 -8.09
N ASP A 122 -10.63 -1.79 -8.87
CA ASP A 122 -11.81 -1.10 -9.37
C ASP A 122 -12.68 -0.76 -8.17
N THR A 123 -12.54 0.47 -7.67
CA THR A 123 -13.24 0.96 -6.47
C THR A 123 -14.75 1.07 -6.69
N SER A 124 -15.24 0.88 -7.93
CA SER A 124 -16.68 0.85 -8.20
C SER A 124 -17.41 -0.34 -7.57
N GLU A 125 -16.69 -1.36 -7.08
CA GLU A 125 -17.28 -2.52 -6.39
C GLU A 125 -17.40 -2.34 -4.86
N ILE A 126 -16.79 -1.29 -4.29
CA ILE A 126 -16.81 -1.04 -2.84
C ILE A 126 -18.13 -0.34 -2.39
N ASP A 127 -18.81 0.35 -3.31
CA ASP A 127 -20.04 1.12 -3.04
C ASP A 127 -21.33 0.26 -3.02
N ASN A 128 -21.24 -1.05 -3.29
CA ASN A 128 -22.41 -1.95 -3.39
C ASN A 128 -22.49 -3.01 -2.28
N ARG A 129 -21.78 -2.83 -1.15
CA ARG A 129 -22.01 -3.67 0.03
C ARG A 129 -23.22 -3.13 0.79
N PRO A 130 -24.31 -3.90 0.95
CA PRO A 130 -25.39 -3.48 1.82
C PRO A 130 -24.84 -3.35 3.25
N HIS A 131 -25.00 -2.16 3.82
CA HIS A 131 -24.83 -1.96 5.25
C HIS A 131 -25.87 -2.82 5.98
N ILE A 132 -25.40 -3.88 6.65
CA ILE A 132 -26.16 -4.63 7.66
C ILE A 132 -25.92 -3.95 9.01
#